data_AF-A0A2C9M679-F1
#
_entry.id   AF-A0A2C9M679-F1
#
_cell.length_a   1.000
_cell.length_b   1.000
_cell.length_c   1.000
_cell.angle_alpha   90.00
_cell.angle_beta   90.00
_cell.angle_gamma   90.00
#
_symmetry.space_group_name_H-M   'P 1'
#
loop_
_entity.id
_entity.type
_entity.pdbx_description
1 polymer ?
#
loop_
_entity_poly.entity_id
_entity_poly.type
_entity_poly.pdbx_seq_one_letter_code
_entity_poly.pdbx_strand_id
1 'polypeptide(L)'
;IDGAAEEIADAHNYPNIRLMTVSMNESSTPLRNLIQIDEPWSKANNSSVGSHTPWTYFSAVCWLFGKSIYKARRTPIGLVATDWGGTVIKAWSSPEALAHCGVHETDDQQEFHKELLKDVPDRDRYRLQGPKNNSVLWNSMIHPLLGMTIYGAIWYQGESDSGGAPRNIYNCTFPTMIKDWRGNWNRASNGQTSATFPFGFVQLAPYHPSPGSTSGFSDIRWHQTADRGYVPNPDMPNVFMAVAVDLPDFNSTYG
;
A
#
# COMPACT_ATOMS: atom_id res chain seq x y z
N ILE A 1 -3.85 -2.57 17.62
CA ILE A 1 -4.90 -1.55 17.42
C ILE A 1 -5.86 -1.63 18.60
N ASP A 2 -5.79 -0.64 19.50
CA ASP A 2 -6.81 -0.48 20.54
C ASP A 2 -8.18 -0.24 19.89
N GLY A 3 -9.23 -0.88 20.40
CA GLY A 3 -10.57 -0.77 19.84
C GLY A 3 -10.85 -1.65 18.61
N ALA A 4 -9.93 -2.53 18.19
CA ALA A 4 -10.15 -3.41 17.04
C ALA A 4 -11.42 -4.28 17.16
N ALA A 5 -11.69 -4.83 18.35
CA ALA A 5 -12.89 -5.63 18.59
C ALA A 5 -14.19 -4.81 18.44
N GLU A 6 -14.18 -3.55 18.90
CA GLU A 6 -15.31 -2.63 18.76
C GLU A 6 -15.53 -2.24 17.29
N GLU A 7 -14.45 -1.96 16.56
CA GLU A 7 -14.50 -1.64 15.13
C GLU A 7 -15.02 -2.81 14.28
N ILE A 8 -14.57 -4.03 14.56
CA ILE A 8 -15.07 -5.26 13.93
C ILE A 8 -16.56 -5.45 14.27
N ALA A 9 -16.94 -5.21 15.53
CA ALA A 9 -18.33 -5.31 15.95
C ALA A 9 -19.20 -4.26 15.25
N ASP A 10 -18.75 -3.02 15.07
CA ASP A 10 -19.50 -1.94 14.42
C ASP A 10 -19.69 -2.16 12.91
N ALA A 11 -18.89 -3.02 12.27
CA ALA A 11 -18.91 -3.21 10.82
C ALA A 11 -20.28 -3.56 10.23
N HIS A 12 -21.14 -4.29 10.97
CA HIS A 12 -22.49 -4.66 10.52
C HIS A 12 -23.41 -3.45 10.28
N ASN A 13 -23.10 -2.29 10.87
CA ASN A 13 -23.86 -1.05 10.70
C ASN A 13 -23.62 -0.35 9.35
N TYR A 14 -22.74 -0.89 8.50
CA TYR A 14 -22.37 -0.31 7.20
C TYR A 14 -22.67 -1.26 6.02
N PRO A 15 -23.92 -1.69 5.82
CA PRO A 15 -24.26 -2.70 4.81
C PRO A 15 -24.06 -2.25 3.36
N ASN A 16 -23.80 -0.96 3.13
CA ASN A 16 -23.51 -0.37 1.82
C ASN A 16 -22.01 -0.22 1.55
N ILE A 17 -21.15 -0.65 2.48
CA ILE A 17 -19.73 -0.83 2.23
C ILE A 17 -19.51 -2.29 1.76
N ARG A 18 -18.71 -2.45 0.72
CA ARG A 18 -18.26 -3.73 0.19
C ARG A 18 -16.75 -3.82 0.30
N LEU A 19 -16.24 -4.99 0.67
CA LEU A 19 -14.81 -5.24 0.85
C LEU A 19 -14.36 -6.31 -0.14
N MET A 20 -13.15 -6.19 -0.66
CA MET A 20 -12.46 -7.23 -1.41
C MET A 20 -10.97 -7.19 -1.10
N THR A 21 -10.34 -8.34 -0.90
CA THR A 21 -8.89 -8.43 -0.70
C THR A 21 -8.25 -9.31 -1.74
N VAL A 22 -7.27 -8.73 -2.45
CA VAL A 22 -6.41 -9.45 -3.38
C VAL A 22 -5.45 -10.36 -2.61
N SER A 23 -5.31 -11.60 -3.06
CA SER A 23 -4.37 -12.53 -2.46
C SER A 23 -2.92 -12.16 -2.79
N MET A 24 -2.03 -12.37 -1.83
CA MET A 24 -0.59 -12.14 -1.98
C MET A 24 0.00 -13.09 -3.04
N ASN A 25 0.36 -12.55 -4.20
CA ASN A 25 1.00 -13.30 -5.28
C ASN A 25 1.99 -12.40 -6.02
N GLU A 26 2.92 -13.01 -6.75
CA GLU A 26 3.90 -12.30 -7.58
C GLU A 26 3.89 -12.82 -9.03
N SER A 27 4.28 -11.97 -9.97
CA SER A 27 4.47 -12.38 -11.37
C SER A 27 5.56 -11.54 -12.03
N SER A 28 6.45 -12.19 -12.79
CA SER A 28 7.45 -11.49 -13.60
C SER A 28 6.84 -10.75 -14.81
N THR A 29 5.59 -11.04 -15.17
CA THR A 29 4.89 -10.40 -16.30
C THR A 29 3.49 -9.92 -15.91
N PRO A 30 2.98 -8.82 -16.50
CA PRO A 30 1.65 -8.31 -16.17
C PRO A 30 0.55 -9.35 -16.41
N LEU A 31 -0.25 -9.64 -15.38
CA LEU A 31 -1.38 -10.57 -15.47
C LEU A 31 -2.66 -9.86 -15.91
N ARG A 32 -3.52 -10.58 -16.63
CA ARG A 32 -4.86 -10.07 -17.01
C ARG A 32 -5.90 -10.23 -15.91
N ASN A 33 -5.77 -11.27 -15.10
CA ASN A 33 -6.70 -11.62 -14.03
C ASN A 33 -5.92 -11.83 -12.73
N LEU A 34 -6.56 -11.56 -11.60
CA LEU A 34 -6.04 -11.91 -10.29
C LEU A 34 -5.88 -13.42 -10.19
N ILE A 35 -4.78 -13.89 -9.60
CA ILE A 35 -4.54 -15.32 -9.35
C ILE A 35 -5.56 -15.85 -8.33
N GLN A 36 -5.75 -15.11 -7.25
CA GLN A 36 -6.66 -15.45 -6.16
C GLN A 36 -7.16 -14.19 -5.47
N ILE A 37 -8.36 -14.29 -4.90
CA ILE A 37 -8.99 -13.28 -4.05
C ILE A 37 -9.20 -13.94 -2.69
N ASP A 38 -8.61 -13.38 -1.64
CA ASP A 38 -8.69 -13.94 -0.29
C ASP A 38 -10.04 -13.60 0.37
N GLU A 39 -10.52 -12.38 0.17
CA GLU A 39 -11.87 -11.96 0.54
C GLU A 39 -12.61 -11.48 -0.71
N PRO A 40 -13.61 -12.22 -1.23
CA PRO A 40 -14.40 -11.77 -2.37
C PRO A 40 -15.22 -10.55 -2.01
N TRP A 41 -15.87 -9.92 -3.00
CA TRP A 41 -16.77 -8.80 -2.75
C TRP A 41 -17.87 -9.15 -1.75
N SER A 42 -17.67 -8.71 -0.51
CA SER A 42 -18.50 -9.07 0.64
C SER A 42 -19.12 -7.84 1.28
N LYS A 43 -20.29 -7.98 1.90
CA LYS A 43 -20.86 -6.91 2.73
C LYS A 43 -20.00 -6.70 3.96
N ALA A 44 -19.72 -5.45 4.33
CA ALA A 44 -19.06 -5.16 5.59
C ALA A 44 -19.84 -5.77 6.77
N ASN A 45 -19.13 -6.58 7.55
CA ASN A 45 -19.57 -7.26 8.75
C ASN A 45 -18.34 -7.76 9.53
N ASN A 46 -18.57 -8.34 10.70
CA ASN A 46 -17.55 -8.81 11.63
C ASN A 46 -16.57 -9.83 10.99
N SER A 47 -17.07 -10.70 10.11
CA SER A 47 -16.25 -11.69 9.41
C SER A 47 -15.41 -11.04 8.31
N SER A 48 -16.00 -10.22 7.46
CA SER A 48 -15.29 -9.60 6.33
C SER A 48 -14.22 -8.57 6.75
N VAL A 49 -14.47 -7.81 7.83
CA VAL A 49 -13.49 -6.86 8.40
C VAL A 49 -12.49 -7.59 9.31
N GLY A 50 -12.98 -8.53 10.12
CA GLY A 50 -12.19 -9.34 11.03
C GLY A 50 -11.72 -10.66 10.39
N SER A 51 -11.61 -11.71 11.21
CA SER A 51 -11.10 -13.01 10.81
C SER A 51 -12.20 -14.05 10.57
N HIS A 52 -12.09 -14.81 9.49
CA HIS A 52 -12.74 -16.11 9.31
C HIS A 52 -11.83 -17.03 8.51
N THR A 53 -11.83 -18.34 8.71
CA THR A 53 -10.92 -19.21 7.94
C THR A 53 -11.18 -19.12 6.42
N PRO A 54 -10.15 -18.96 5.56
CA PRO A 54 -8.72 -18.76 5.82
C PRO A 54 -8.26 -17.27 5.96
N TRP A 55 -9.18 -16.32 5.83
CA TRP A 55 -9.01 -14.87 5.95
C TRP A 55 -8.73 -14.37 7.38
N THR A 56 -7.78 -13.44 7.54
CA THR A 56 -7.41 -12.94 8.88
C THR A 56 -8.01 -11.60 9.23
N TYR A 57 -7.88 -10.58 8.38
CA TYR A 57 -8.41 -9.25 8.64
C TYR A 57 -8.26 -8.37 7.40
N PHE A 58 -9.19 -7.43 7.23
CA PHE A 58 -9.09 -6.40 6.22
C PHE A 58 -8.12 -5.30 6.64
N SER A 59 -7.54 -4.60 5.66
CA SER A 59 -6.67 -3.46 5.92
C SER A 59 -7.38 -2.43 6.79
N ALA A 60 -6.85 -2.21 8.01
CA ALA A 60 -7.44 -1.29 8.97
C ALA A 60 -7.46 0.16 8.44
N VAL A 61 -6.39 0.56 7.75
CA VAL A 61 -6.28 1.88 7.11
C VAL A 61 -7.36 2.04 6.04
N CYS A 62 -7.56 1.02 5.20
CA CYS A 62 -8.59 1.03 4.16
C CYS A 62 -10.00 1.05 4.75
N TRP A 63 -10.27 0.21 5.76
CA TRP A 63 -11.55 0.17 6.46
C TRP A 63 -11.90 1.51 7.11
N LEU A 64 -11.02 2.05 7.96
CA LEU A 64 -11.29 3.27 8.72
C LEU A 64 -11.46 4.48 7.80
N PHE A 65 -10.61 4.59 6.77
CA PHE A 65 -10.73 5.64 5.77
C PHE A 65 -12.04 5.52 4.99
N GLY A 66 -12.36 4.34 4.45
CA GLY A 66 -13.60 4.09 3.72
C GLY A 66 -14.86 4.32 4.56
N LYS A 67 -14.86 3.85 5.81
CA LYS A 67 -15.91 4.10 6.80
C LYS A 67 -16.12 5.60 7.05
N SER A 68 -15.04 6.37 7.16
CA SER A 68 -15.12 7.83 7.34
C SER A 68 -15.75 8.54 6.13
N ILE A 69 -15.38 8.14 4.90
CA ILE A 69 -15.97 8.68 3.67
C ILE A 69 -17.45 8.32 3.62
N TYR A 70 -17.81 7.06 3.92
CA TYR A 70 -19.19 6.62 3.95
C TYR A 70 -20.02 7.43 4.96
N LYS A 71 -19.51 7.66 6.17
CA LYS A 71 -20.20 8.48 7.19
C LYS A 71 -20.48 9.89 6.68
N ALA A 72 -19.52 10.48 5.97
CA ALA A 72 -19.62 11.84 5.43
C ALA A 72 -20.52 11.94 4.18
N ARG A 73 -20.52 10.93 3.30
CA ARG A 73 -21.16 11.00 1.97
C ARG A 73 -22.43 10.16 1.83
N ARG A 74 -22.57 9.11 2.64
CA ARG A 74 -23.69 8.15 2.62
C ARG A 74 -23.91 7.47 1.26
N THR A 75 -22.90 7.46 0.40
CA THR A 75 -22.91 6.76 -0.89
C THR A 75 -22.35 5.35 -0.71
N PRO A 76 -22.86 4.31 -1.41
CA PRO A 76 -22.23 2.99 -1.40
C PRO A 76 -20.77 3.05 -1.84
N ILE A 77 -19.90 2.31 -1.16
CA ILE A 77 -18.44 2.32 -1.41
C ILE A 77 -17.93 0.88 -1.50
N GLY A 78 -17.11 0.61 -2.51
CA GLY A 78 -16.27 -0.57 -2.57
C GLY A 78 -14.86 -0.23 -2.09
N LEU A 79 -14.31 -1.05 -1.21
CA LEU A 79 -12.94 -0.96 -0.70
C LEU A 79 -12.18 -2.19 -1.19
N VAL A 80 -11.02 -1.96 -1.79
CA VAL A 80 -10.11 -3.02 -2.27
C VAL A 80 -8.83 -2.94 -1.46
N ALA A 81 -8.47 -4.05 -0.82
CA ALA A 81 -7.18 -4.24 -0.17
C ALA A 81 -6.23 -4.97 -1.13
N THR A 82 -5.06 -4.36 -1.34
CA THR A 82 -3.96 -4.89 -2.15
C THR A 82 -2.67 -4.46 -1.46
N ASP A 83 -2.31 -5.23 -0.44
CA ASP A 83 -1.23 -4.89 0.49
C ASP A 83 -0.44 -6.14 0.89
N TRP A 84 0.86 -5.95 1.12
CA TRP A 84 1.77 -7.00 1.54
C TRP A 84 2.93 -6.37 2.30
N GLY A 85 3.12 -6.78 3.55
CA GLY A 85 4.18 -6.27 4.43
C GLY A 85 5.59 -6.59 3.92
N GLY A 86 6.53 -5.70 4.21
CA GLY A 86 7.96 -5.85 3.88
C GLY A 86 8.35 -5.48 2.45
N THR A 87 7.38 -5.15 1.61
CA THR A 87 7.60 -4.81 0.20
C THR A 87 8.22 -3.43 0.01
N VAL A 88 8.92 -3.24 -1.10
CA VAL A 88 9.54 -1.98 -1.53
C VAL A 88 8.76 -1.35 -2.67
N ILE A 89 8.87 -0.04 -2.86
CA ILE A 89 8.10 0.69 -3.87
C ILE A 89 8.30 0.15 -5.31
N LYS A 90 9.50 -0.36 -5.60
CA LYS A 90 9.81 -0.92 -6.92
C LYS A 90 9.02 -2.17 -7.26
N ALA A 91 8.56 -2.93 -6.27
CA ALA A 91 7.70 -4.09 -6.51
C ALA A 91 6.30 -3.69 -7.01
N TRP A 92 5.83 -2.49 -6.64
CA TRP A 92 4.50 -1.95 -6.93
C TRP A 92 4.46 -0.97 -8.11
N SER A 93 5.62 -0.64 -8.66
CA SER A 93 5.76 0.25 -9.81
C SER A 93 5.78 -0.55 -11.11
N SER A 94 5.24 0.02 -12.20
CA SER A 94 5.36 -0.59 -13.53
C SER A 94 6.81 -0.54 -14.04
N PRO A 95 7.20 -1.43 -14.98
CA PRO A 95 8.51 -1.34 -15.63
C PRO A 95 8.77 0.04 -16.25
N GLU A 96 7.74 0.68 -16.82
CA GLU A 96 7.83 2.01 -17.42
C GLU A 96 8.11 3.11 -16.39
N ALA A 97 7.41 3.06 -15.23
CA ALA A 97 7.64 3.99 -14.13
C ALA A 97 9.05 3.85 -13.55
N LEU A 98 9.54 2.62 -13.42
CA LEU A 98 10.89 2.33 -12.95
C LEU A 98 11.96 2.81 -13.93
N ALA A 99 11.80 2.51 -15.21
CA ALA A 99 12.72 2.95 -16.25
C ALA A 99 12.83 4.48 -16.33
N HIS A 100 11.73 5.20 -16.09
CA HIS A 100 11.73 6.66 -16.02
C HIS A 100 12.66 7.21 -14.91
N CYS A 101 12.81 6.46 -13.82
CA CYS A 101 13.67 6.79 -12.70
C CYS A 101 15.06 6.13 -12.78
N GLY A 102 15.41 5.52 -13.91
CA GLY A 102 16.69 4.84 -14.09
C GLY A 102 16.84 3.54 -13.30
N VAL A 103 15.72 2.94 -12.85
CA VAL A 103 15.70 1.61 -12.22
C VAL A 103 15.53 0.56 -13.31
N HIS A 104 16.52 -0.31 -13.50
CA HIS A 104 16.47 -1.38 -14.48
C HIS A 104 16.38 -2.77 -13.84
N GLU A 105 15.87 -3.77 -14.58
CA GLU A 105 15.59 -5.13 -14.08
C GLU A 105 16.83 -5.84 -13.49
N THR A 106 18.03 -5.44 -13.89
CA THR A 106 19.29 -6.04 -13.44
C THR A 106 19.78 -5.52 -12.08
N ASP A 107 19.13 -4.49 -11.53
CA ASP A 107 19.76 -3.69 -10.47
C ASP A 107 19.69 -4.26 -9.06
N ASP A 108 18.95 -5.35 -8.75
CA ASP A 108 19.02 -5.91 -7.39
C ASP A 108 18.28 -7.25 -7.21
N GLN A 109 19.04 -8.34 -7.05
CA GLN A 109 18.66 -9.47 -6.21
C GLN A 109 19.12 -9.14 -4.78
N GLN A 110 18.33 -8.38 -4.02
CA GLN A 110 18.67 -8.18 -2.61
C GLN A 110 18.43 -9.48 -1.84
N GLU A 111 19.50 -10.23 -1.54
CA GLU A 111 19.45 -11.27 -0.52
C GLU A 111 19.13 -10.64 0.83
N PHE A 112 17.98 -11.02 1.39
CA PHE A 112 17.54 -10.52 2.69
C PHE A 112 18.26 -11.24 3.85
N HIS A 113 18.71 -10.46 4.83
CA HIS A 113 19.29 -10.97 6.07
C HIS A 113 18.20 -11.64 6.94
N LYS A 114 18.11 -12.97 6.89
CA LYS A 114 17.22 -13.82 7.71
C LYS A 114 17.31 -13.60 9.23
N GLU A 115 18.36 -12.91 9.70
CA GLU A 115 18.67 -12.65 11.11
C GLU A 115 17.59 -11.87 11.89
N LEU A 116 16.84 -10.97 11.23
CA LEU A 116 15.89 -10.06 11.91
C LEU A 116 14.53 -10.70 12.27
N LEU A 117 14.24 -11.90 11.76
CA LEU A 117 12.92 -12.55 11.93
C LEU A 117 13.02 -13.94 12.56
N LYS A 118 14.17 -14.27 13.16
CA LYS A 118 14.46 -15.58 13.77
C LYS A 118 13.44 -16.00 14.82
N ASP A 119 12.79 -15.05 15.49
CA ASP A 119 11.78 -15.31 16.52
C ASP A 119 10.31 -15.23 16.02
N VAL A 120 10.09 -14.87 14.75
CA VAL A 120 8.74 -14.85 14.15
C VAL A 120 8.38 -16.24 13.62
N PRO A 121 7.19 -16.79 13.92
CA PRO A 121 6.74 -18.07 13.36
C PRO A 121 6.79 -18.06 11.82
N ASP A 122 7.23 -19.16 11.20
CA ASP A 122 7.38 -19.27 9.74
C ASP A 122 6.10 -18.91 8.97
N ARG A 123 4.93 -19.17 9.55
CA ARG A 123 3.63 -18.83 8.96
C ARG A 123 3.41 -17.32 8.79
N ASP A 124 3.97 -16.51 9.68
CA ASP A 124 3.80 -15.06 9.67
C ASP A 124 4.94 -14.35 8.93
N ARG A 125 6.11 -15.00 8.81
CA ARG A 125 7.27 -14.46 8.06
C ARG A 125 6.93 -14.10 6.62
N TYR A 126 6.08 -14.90 5.96
CA TYR A 126 5.64 -14.65 4.58
C TYR A 126 4.90 -13.32 4.43
N ARG A 127 4.11 -12.91 5.43
CA ARG A 127 3.35 -11.65 5.40
C ARG A 127 4.19 -10.41 5.69
N LEU A 128 5.39 -10.58 6.25
CA LEU A 128 6.22 -9.49 6.77
C LEU A 128 7.45 -9.16 5.93
N GLN A 129 7.90 -10.07 5.06
CA GLN A 129 9.10 -9.84 4.24
C GLN A 129 8.80 -9.31 2.86
N GLY A 130 7.72 -9.78 2.23
CA GLY A 130 7.23 -9.30 0.95
C GLY A 130 8.22 -9.45 -0.22
N PRO A 131 7.72 -9.57 -1.46
CA PRO A 131 8.59 -9.49 -2.63
C PRO A 131 9.25 -8.12 -2.76
N LYS A 132 10.51 -8.12 -3.19
CA LYS A 132 11.29 -6.89 -3.45
C LYS A 132 11.74 -6.73 -4.88
N ASN A 133 11.47 -7.71 -5.73
CA ASN A 133 11.84 -7.67 -7.14
C ASN A 133 11.01 -6.62 -7.89
N ASN A 134 11.58 -6.05 -8.95
CA ASN A 134 10.92 -5.00 -9.73
C ASN A 134 9.60 -5.48 -10.32
N SER A 135 8.56 -4.64 -10.19
CA SER A 135 7.25 -4.77 -10.82
C SER A 135 6.46 -6.04 -10.49
N VAL A 136 6.96 -6.93 -9.64
CA VAL A 136 6.34 -8.26 -9.48
C VAL A 136 4.96 -8.21 -8.83
N LEU A 137 4.71 -7.20 -7.98
CA LEU A 137 3.41 -6.97 -7.33
C LEU A 137 2.51 -6.05 -8.17
N TRP A 138 3.10 -5.09 -8.88
CA TRP A 138 2.38 -4.37 -9.94
C TRP A 138 1.74 -5.38 -10.90
N ASN A 139 2.52 -6.34 -11.39
CA ASN A 139 2.10 -7.32 -12.37
C ASN A 139 0.96 -8.24 -11.90
N SER A 140 0.99 -8.69 -10.65
CA SER A 140 0.05 -9.69 -10.12
C SER A 140 -1.10 -9.11 -9.30
N MET A 141 -0.89 -8.00 -8.60
CA MET A 141 -1.82 -7.46 -7.60
C MET A 141 -2.44 -6.11 -7.99
N ILE A 142 -1.86 -5.38 -8.94
CA ILE A 142 -2.37 -4.06 -9.39
C ILE A 142 -2.85 -4.09 -10.84
N HIS A 143 -2.02 -4.56 -11.77
CA HIS A 143 -2.32 -4.58 -13.20
C HIS A 143 -3.65 -5.29 -13.53
N PRO A 144 -4.03 -6.42 -12.90
CA PRO A 144 -5.34 -7.02 -13.12
C PRO A 144 -6.53 -6.14 -12.67
N LEU A 145 -6.31 -5.20 -11.75
CA LEU A 145 -7.32 -4.25 -11.28
C LEU A 145 -7.52 -3.07 -12.24
N LEU A 146 -6.72 -2.93 -13.30
CA LEU A 146 -6.91 -1.85 -14.27
C LEU A 146 -8.26 -1.97 -15.02
N GLY A 147 -8.86 -3.16 -15.03
CA GLY A 147 -10.20 -3.40 -15.60
C GLY A 147 -11.37 -2.88 -14.75
N MET A 148 -11.14 -2.41 -13.52
CA MET A 148 -12.16 -1.75 -12.70
C MET A 148 -11.97 -0.23 -12.67
N THR A 149 -13.08 0.49 -12.58
CA THR A 149 -13.05 1.93 -12.35
C THR A 149 -12.89 2.22 -10.87
N ILE A 150 -11.93 3.10 -10.52
CA ILE A 150 -11.68 3.52 -9.15
C ILE A 150 -11.92 5.01 -8.96
N TYR A 151 -12.25 5.41 -7.73
CA TYR A 151 -12.40 6.82 -7.35
C TYR A 151 -11.14 7.43 -6.76
N GLY A 152 -10.23 6.62 -6.24
CA GLY A 152 -9.03 7.07 -5.57
C GLY A 152 -8.21 5.90 -5.04
N ALA A 153 -7.01 6.20 -4.55
CA ALA A 153 -6.14 5.24 -3.90
C ALA A 153 -5.60 5.82 -2.59
N ILE A 154 -5.28 4.95 -1.64
CA ILE A 154 -4.53 5.28 -0.44
C ILE A 154 -3.32 4.36 -0.33
N TRP A 155 -2.22 4.88 0.18
CA TRP A 155 -0.92 4.23 0.18
C TRP A 155 -0.25 4.36 1.55
N TYR A 156 0.21 3.24 2.10
CA TYR A 156 1.03 3.25 3.30
C TYR A 156 2.15 2.25 3.11
N GLN A 157 3.31 2.76 2.72
CA GLN A 157 4.53 2.00 2.48
C GLN A 157 5.71 2.97 2.45
N GLY A 158 6.89 2.47 2.81
CA GLY A 158 8.19 3.12 2.61
C GLY A 158 9.24 2.64 3.61
N GLU A 159 8.81 1.88 4.63
CA GLU A 159 9.63 1.34 5.71
C GLU A 159 10.78 0.50 5.14
N SER A 160 10.49 -0.39 4.19
CA SER A 160 11.50 -1.23 3.53
C SER A 160 12.43 -0.48 2.58
N ASP A 161 12.06 0.72 2.13
CA ASP A 161 12.91 1.59 1.30
C ASP A 161 13.88 2.44 2.16
N SER A 162 13.66 2.53 3.48
CA SER A 162 14.50 3.33 4.39
C SER A 162 15.90 2.74 4.64
N GLY A 163 16.08 1.44 4.37
CA GLY A 163 17.28 0.69 4.74
C GLY A 163 18.38 0.61 3.66
N GLY A 164 18.06 0.83 2.39
CA GLY A 164 18.97 0.60 1.25
C GLY A 164 19.44 1.87 0.56
N ALA A 165 20.70 1.92 0.11
CA ALA A 165 21.18 2.93 -0.83
C ALA A 165 20.94 2.43 -2.27
N PRO A 166 20.55 3.29 -3.23
CA PRO A 166 20.27 4.72 -3.09
C PRO A 166 18.84 5.03 -2.58
N ARG A 167 18.72 5.56 -1.36
CA ARG A 167 17.41 5.96 -0.74
C ARG A 167 16.70 7.04 -1.52
N ASN A 168 17.47 7.89 -2.19
CA ASN A 168 16.98 8.97 -3.04
C ASN A 168 16.15 8.46 -4.21
N ILE A 169 16.17 7.16 -4.54
CA ILE A 169 15.34 6.64 -5.63
C ILE A 169 13.84 6.82 -5.35
N TYR A 170 13.44 6.82 -4.07
CA TYR A 170 12.05 7.01 -3.65
C TYR A 170 11.49 8.37 -4.09
N ASN A 171 12.34 9.41 -4.16
CA ASN A 171 11.91 10.76 -4.57
C ASN A 171 11.41 10.81 -6.03
N CYS A 172 11.88 9.89 -6.86
CA CYS A 172 11.46 9.74 -8.24
C CYS A 172 10.40 8.67 -8.36
N THR A 173 10.62 7.48 -7.79
CA THR A 173 9.73 6.34 -8.00
C THR A 173 8.35 6.58 -7.41
N PHE A 174 8.21 7.25 -6.27
CA PHE A 174 6.90 7.46 -5.66
C PHE A 174 6.00 8.42 -6.46
N PRO A 175 6.44 9.65 -6.80
CA PRO A 175 5.65 10.52 -7.67
C PRO A 175 5.39 9.89 -9.05
N THR A 176 6.37 9.19 -9.60
CA THR A 176 6.26 8.54 -10.91
C THR A 176 5.26 7.39 -10.87
N MET A 177 5.26 6.55 -9.83
CA MET A 177 4.27 5.48 -9.63
C MET A 177 2.86 6.05 -9.57
N ILE A 178 2.63 7.13 -8.82
CA ILE A 178 1.31 7.78 -8.75
C ILE A 178 0.84 8.25 -10.13
N LYS A 179 1.73 8.93 -10.87
CA LYS A 179 1.43 9.42 -12.22
C LYS A 179 1.16 8.27 -13.20
N ASP A 180 1.96 7.21 -13.12
CA ASP A 180 1.84 6.04 -13.98
C ASP A 180 0.57 5.25 -13.70
N TRP A 181 0.22 5.01 -12.43
CA TRP A 181 -1.03 4.39 -12.03
C TRP A 181 -2.23 5.17 -12.58
N ARG A 182 -2.26 6.50 -12.39
CA ARG A 182 -3.31 7.36 -12.97
C ARG A 182 -3.43 7.20 -14.48
N GLY A 183 -2.31 7.17 -15.19
CA GLY A 183 -2.29 6.95 -16.65
C GLY A 183 -2.81 5.58 -17.06
N ASN A 184 -2.37 4.52 -16.37
CA ASN A 184 -2.76 3.14 -16.66
C ASN A 184 -4.24 2.89 -16.40
N TRP A 185 -4.78 3.33 -15.26
CA TRP A 185 -6.22 3.20 -14.98
C TRP A 185 -7.07 4.04 -15.94
N ASN A 186 -6.68 5.28 -16.21
CA ASN A 186 -7.43 6.13 -17.14
C ASN A 186 -7.48 5.49 -18.53
N ARG A 187 -6.36 4.96 -19.03
CA ARG A 187 -6.29 4.28 -20.33
C ARG A 187 -7.12 3.00 -20.35
N ALA A 188 -6.93 2.11 -19.38
CA ALA A 188 -7.59 0.80 -19.34
C ALA A 188 -9.11 0.92 -19.15
N SER A 189 -9.56 1.92 -18.40
CA SER A 189 -10.99 2.21 -18.18
C SER A 189 -11.62 3.11 -19.26
N ASN A 190 -10.93 3.37 -20.37
CA ASN A 190 -11.39 4.26 -21.45
C ASN A 190 -11.86 5.64 -20.93
N GLY A 191 -11.12 6.21 -19.98
CA GLY A 191 -11.39 7.53 -19.41
C GLY A 191 -12.39 7.55 -18.25
N GLN A 192 -12.98 6.42 -17.86
CA GLN A 192 -13.94 6.38 -16.75
C GLN A 192 -13.27 6.65 -15.39
N THR A 193 -12.06 6.13 -15.18
CA THR A 193 -11.22 6.52 -14.05
C THR A 193 -10.54 7.85 -14.38
N SER A 194 -10.69 8.85 -13.50
CA SER A 194 -10.08 10.16 -13.69
C SER A 194 -8.55 10.05 -13.79
N ALA A 195 -7.94 10.68 -14.80
CA ALA A 195 -6.48 10.80 -14.94
C ALA A 195 -5.82 11.59 -13.79
N THR A 196 -6.62 12.17 -12.90
CA THR A 196 -6.17 12.92 -11.72
C THR A 196 -6.89 12.44 -10.46
N PHE A 197 -7.31 11.17 -10.38
CA PHE A 197 -8.00 10.68 -9.18
C PHE A 197 -7.20 10.97 -7.89
N PRO A 198 -7.88 11.29 -6.77
CA PRO A 198 -7.22 11.60 -5.51
C PRO A 198 -6.35 10.44 -5.01
N PHE A 199 -5.12 10.74 -4.61
CA PHE A 199 -4.18 9.76 -4.06
C PHE A 199 -3.81 10.20 -2.65
N GLY A 200 -4.04 9.35 -1.66
CA GLY A 200 -3.67 9.60 -0.27
C GLY A 200 -2.44 8.79 0.10
N PHE A 201 -1.58 9.32 0.97
CA PHE A 201 -0.56 8.49 1.61
C PHE A 201 -0.39 8.81 3.09
N VAL A 202 0.17 7.85 3.83
CA VAL A 202 0.56 8.02 5.23
C VAL A 202 2.05 8.32 5.30
N GLN A 203 2.41 9.45 5.90
CA GLN A 203 3.80 9.76 6.22
C GLN A 203 4.33 8.73 7.21
N LEU A 204 5.50 8.14 6.96
CA LEU A 204 6.00 7.04 7.79
C LEU A 204 6.03 7.40 9.29
N ALA A 205 5.41 6.56 10.12
CA ALA A 205 5.50 6.70 11.57
C ALA A 205 6.94 6.44 12.06
N PRO A 206 7.35 6.95 13.23
CA PRO A 206 8.65 6.62 13.80
C PRO A 206 8.65 5.17 14.31
N TYR A 207 9.71 4.43 13.99
CA TYR A 207 9.98 3.10 14.53
C TYR A 207 11.06 3.16 15.62
N HIS A 208 11.06 2.18 16.54
CA HIS A 208 11.79 2.13 17.81
C HIS A 208 13.20 2.80 17.84
N PRO A 209 13.56 3.57 18.89
CA PRO A 209 14.82 4.28 18.95
C PRO A 209 15.93 3.38 19.50
N SER A 210 16.89 2.98 18.66
CA SER A 210 18.27 2.89 19.17
C SER A 210 18.92 4.27 18.99
N PRO A 211 19.51 4.88 20.03
CA PRO A 211 20.25 6.13 19.86
C PRO A 211 21.32 5.95 18.79
N GLY A 212 21.24 6.72 17.70
CA GLY A 212 22.16 6.64 16.55
C GLY A 212 21.65 5.86 15.33
N SER A 213 20.49 5.21 15.42
CA SER A 213 19.82 4.54 14.30
C SER A 213 18.67 5.41 13.78
N THR A 214 18.99 6.58 13.21
CA THR A 214 18.03 7.22 12.30
C THR A 214 18.06 6.42 11.00
N SER A 215 17.38 5.27 11.01
CA SER A 215 16.98 4.56 9.80
C SER A 215 16.39 5.59 8.84
N GLY A 216 16.62 5.47 7.53
CA GLY A 216 16.34 6.52 6.54
C GLY A 216 14.88 6.99 6.41
N PHE A 217 14.01 6.72 7.39
CA PHE A 217 12.64 7.20 7.53
C PHE A 217 12.55 8.72 7.39
N SER A 218 13.49 9.50 7.94
CA SER A 218 13.47 10.95 7.73
C SER A 218 13.70 11.33 6.25
N ASP A 219 14.62 10.65 5.57
CA ASP A 219 14.83 10.77 4.13
C ASP A 219 13.57 10.34 3.38
N ILE A 220 12.97 9.19 3.71
CA ILE A 220 11.75 8.70 3.07
C ILE A 220 10.57 9.64 3.29
N ARG A 221 10.39 10.24 4.47
CA ARG A 221 9.33 11.24 4.72
C ARG A 221 9.49 12.47 3.82
N TRP A 222 10.74 12.88 3.59
CA TRP A 222 11.05 13.96 2.65
C TRP A 222 10.71 13.54 1.22
N HIS A 223 11.17 12.35 0.80
CA HIS A 223 10.93 11.78 -0.52
C HIS A 223 9.44 11.48 -0.80
N GLN A 224 8.65 11.14 0.21
CA GLN A 224 7.18 10.97 0.13
C GLN A 224 6.47 12.26 -0.33
N THR A 225 7.12 13.41 -0.22
CA THR A 225 6.60 14.72 -0.69
C THR A 225 7.24 15.20 -1.98
N ALA A 226 7.91 14.32 -2.74
CA ALA A 226 8.73 14.68 -3.90
C ALA A 226 9.80 15.74 -3.56
N ASP A 227 10.39 15.65 -2.37
CA ASP A 227 11.39 16.60 -1.86
C ASP A 227 10.89 18.06 -1.81
N ARG A 228 9.59 18.25 -1.57
CA ARG A 228 8.98 19.59 -1.43
C ARG A 228 8.59 19.95 -0.01
N GLY A 229 8.41 18.96 0.87
CA GLY A 229 7.95 19.13 2.25
C GLY A 229 6.43 19.31 2.41
N TYR A 230 5.66 19.32 1.31
CA TYR A 230 4.21 19.45 1.34
C TYR A 230 3.55 18.75 0.14
N VAL A 231 2.28 18.40 0.28
CA VAL A 231 1.38 17.98 -0.80
C VAL A 231 0.00 18.62 -0.60
N PRO A 232 -0.79 18.86 -1.66
CA PRO A 232 -0.41 18.70 -3.07
C PRO A 232 0.68 19.69 -3.48
N ASN A 233 1.50 19.31 -4.44
CA ASN A 233 2.57 20.14 -5.00
C ASN A 233 2.63 19.97 -6.54
N PRO A 234 3.47 20.73 -7.27
CA PRO A 234 3.50 20.66 -8.74
C PRO A 234 3.83 19.26 -9.32
N ASP A 235 4.61 18.47 -8.60
CA ASP A 235 5.01 17.11 -9.02
C ASP A 235 3.94 16.07 -8.64
N MET A 236 3.14 16.36 -7.61
CA MET A 236 2.11 15.49 -7.04
C MET A 236 0.76 16.22 -6.87
N PRO A 237 0.08 16.61 -7.98
CA PRO A 237 -1.23 17.24 -7.91
C PRO A 237 -2.29 16.26 -7.42
N ASN A 238 -3.30 16.78 -6.71
CA ASN A 238 -4.39 16.01 -6.10
C ASN A 238 -3.89 14.82 -5.24
N VAL A 239 -2.78 15.04 -4.54
CA VAL A 239 -2.26 14.13 -3.52
C VAL A 239 -2.44 14.75 -2.14
N PHE A 240 -2.82 13.94 -1.16
CA PHE A 240 -2.96 14.35 0.24
C PHE A 240 -2.17 13.41 1.16
N MET A 241 -1.75 13.94 2.31
CA MET A 241 -0.91 13.22 3.26
C MET A 241 -1.59 13.19 4.63
N ALA A 242 -1.63 12.01 5.25
CA ALA A 242 -1.87 11.86 6.67
C ALA A 242 -0.52 11.85 7.40
N VAL A 243 -0.34 12.74 8.37
CA VAL A 243 0.87 12.79 9.21
C VAL A 243 0.72 11.78 10.34
N ALA A 244 1.70 10.89 10.50
CA ALA A 244 1.74 9.89 11.57
C ALA A 244 3.05 9.95 12.39
N VAL A 245 3.81 11.04 12.27
CA VAL A 245 5.11 11.20 12.95
C VAL A 245 4.98 11.25 14.48
N ASP A 246 3.82 11.63 14.99
CA ASP A 246 3.46 11.74 16.40
C ASP A 246 2.71 10.50 16.93
N LEU A 247 2.56 9.45 16.11
CA LEU A 247 1.91 8.20 16.45
C LEU A 247 2.89 7.01 16.47
N PRO A 248 3.99 7.05 17.24
CA PRO A 248 4.89 5.91 17.32
C PRO A 248 4.21 4.74 18.02
N ASP A 249 4.34 3.54 17.46
CA ASP A 249 4.00 2.29 18.16
C ASP A 249 5.29 1.57 18.55
N PHE A 250 5.78 1.85 19.75
CA PHE A 250 7.01 1.26 20.27
C PHE A 250 6.88 -0.24 20.59
N ASN A 251 5.67 -0.78 20.61
CA ASN A 251 5.40 -2.19 20.91
C ASN A 251 4.96 -2.99 19.67
N SER A 252 4.83 -2.34 18.50
CA SER A 252 4.48 -3.00 17.25
C SER A 252 5.59 -3.95 16.81
N THR A 253 5.25 -5.22 16.63
CA THR A 253 6.15 -6.19 15.97
C THR A 253 6.17 -6.02 14.45
N TYR A 254 5.40 -5.08 13.90
CA TYR A 254 5.12 -4.96 12.46
C TYR A 254 5.59 -3.64 11.84
N GLY A 255 6.21 -2.76 12.64
CA GLY A 255 6.51 -1.38 12.26
C GLY A 255 5.56 -0.41 12.92
#